data_AF-A0A289EHQ3-F1
#
_entry.id   AF-A0A289EHQ3-F1
#
_cell.length_a   1.000
_cell.length_b   1.000
_cell.length_c   1.000
_cell.angle_alpha   90.00
_cell.angle_beta   90.00
_cell.angle_gamma   90.00
#
_symmetry.space_group_name_H-M   'P 1'
#
loop_
_entity.id
_entity.type
_entity.pdbx_description
1 polymer ?
#
loop_
_entity_poly.entity_id
_entity_poly.type
_entity_poly.pdbx_seq_one_letter_code
_entity_poly.pdbx_strand_id
1 'polypeptide(L)'
;QWSIAGNPLTSLSEQMLVSCDTKDAGCDGGLMDNAFDWIVDRHKGSVYTEESYPYASGGGDAPACSKRPHKVGAVITGHVDIES
;
A
#
# COMPACT_ATOMS: atom_id res chain seq x y z
N GLN A 1 -5.77 -10.73 -5.29
CA GLN A 1 -4.63 -11.66 -5.12
C GLN A 1 -3.72 -11.61 -6.35
N TRP A 2 -2.53 -11.00 -6.25
CA TRP A 2 -1.71 -10.66 -7.42
C TRP A 2 -1.04 -11.86 -8.12
N SER A 3 -0.25 -12.65 -7.39
CA SER A 3 0.48 -13.78 -7.98
C SER A 3 -0.44 -14.97 -8.32
N ILE A 4 -1.49 -15.19 -7.52
CA ILE A 4 -2.52 -16.21 -7.81
C ILE A 4 -3.28 -15.90 -9.11
N ALA A 5 -3.41 -14.62 -9.49
CA ALA A 5 -3.98 -14.23 -10.78
C ALA A 5 -3.03 -14.48 -11.98
N GLY A 6 -1.85 -15.05 -11.77
CA GLY A 6 -0.89 -15.41 -12.82
C GLY A 6 0.25 -14.41 -13.03
N ASN A 7 0.34 -13.36 -12.20
CA ASN A 7 1.45 -12.41 -12.26
C ASN A 7 2.69 -12.94 -11.52
N PRO A 8 3.90 -12.46 -11.87
CA PRO A 8 5.10 -12.75 -11.09
C PRO A 8 4.96 -12.35 -9.63
N LEU A 9 5.50 -13.16 -8.72
CA LEU A 9 5.59 -12.82 -7.31
C LEU A 9 6.40 -11.51 -7.16
N THR A 10 5.76 -10.47 -6.64
CA THR A 10 6.29 -9.11 -6.59
C THR A 10 6.22 -8.60 -5.16
N SER A 11 7.34 -8.10 -4.63
CA SER A 11 7.36 -7.40 -3.34
C SER A 11 6.74 -6.01 -3.50
N LEU A 12 5.80 -5.69 -2.64
CA LEU A 12 5.05 -4.42 -2.65
C LEU A 12 5.45 -3.56 -1.46
N SER A 13 5.23 -2.26 -1.56
CA SER A 13 5.70 -1.28 -0.58
C SER A 13 4.68 -1.04 0.53
N GLU A 14 5.02 -1.41 1.77
CA GLU A 14 4.27 -0.97 2.95
C GLU A 14 4.47 0.53 3.19
N GLN A 15 5.63 1.09 2.82
CA GLN A 15 5.94 2.51 3.04
C GLN A 15 4.98 3.45 2.30
N MET A 16 4.48 3.02 1.14
CA MET A 16 3.43 3.74 0.43
C MET A 16 2.21 3.98 1.33
N LEU A 17 1.75 2.96 2.06
CA LEU A 17 0.61 3.09 2.95
C LEU A 17 0.98 3.92 4.17
N VAL A 18 2.08 3.59 4.84
CA VAL A 18 2.51 4.29 6.08
C VAL A 18 2.67 5.79 5.87
N SER A 19 3.21 6.22 4.72
CA SER A 19 3.47 7.63 4.45
C SER A 19 2.34 8.38 3.75
N CYS A 20 1.54 7.70 2.92
CA CYS A 20 0.62 8.36 1.98
C CYS A 20 -0.85 8.08 2.24
N ASP A 21 -1.19 6.99 2.94
CA ASP A 21 -2.56 6.76 3.35
C ASP A 21 -2.97 7.82 4.39
N THR A 22 -4.04 8.55 4.07
CA THR A 22 -4.58 9.60 4.93
C THR A 22 -5.81 9.14 5.72
N LYS A 23 -6.25 7.89 5.56
CA LYS A 23 -7.31 7.26 6.36
C LYS A 23 -6.75 6.63 7.64
N ASP A 24 -5.56 6.06 7.57
CA ASP A 24 -4.86 5.45 8.70
C ASP A 24 -3.81 6.41 9.32
N ALA A 25 -3.22 5.99 10.44
CA ALA A 25 -2.32 6.80 11.26
C ALA A 25 -0.84 6.42 11.12
N GLY A 26 -0.46 5.80 10.00
CA GLY A 26 0.92 5.38 9.74
C GLY A 26 1.47 4.48 10.85
N CYS A 27 2.52 4.93 11.53
CA CYS A 27 3.15 4.18 12.63
C CYS A 27 2.28 4.06 13.89
N ASP A 28 1.25 4.89 14.04
CA ASP A 28 0.32 4.85 15.17
C ASP A 28 -0.83 3.83 14.95
N GLY A 29 -0.80 3.10 13.84
CA GLY A 29 -1.73 2.02 13.52
C GLY A 29 -2.72 2.37 12.41
N GLY A 30 -3.58 1.39 12.10
CA GLY A 30 -4.55 1.47 11.01
C GLY A 30 -5.30 0.15 10.83
N LEU A 31 -6.20 0.13 9.85
CA LEU A 31 -7.00 -1.05 9.48
C LEU A 31 -6.78 -1.41 8.01
N MET A 32 -6.72 -2.70 7.72
CA MET A 32 -6.49 -3.16 6.33
C MET A 32 -7.59 -2.68 5.36
N ASP A 33 -8.84 -2.58 5.81
CA ASP A 33 -9.96 -2.13 4.98
C ASP A 33 -9.82 -0.65 4.60
N ASN A 34 -9.35 0.18 5.53
CA ASN A 34 -9.04 1.59 5.26
C ASN A 34 -7.96 1.71 4.19
N ALA A 35 -6.87 0.94 4.34
CA ALA A 35 -5.77 0.93 3.38
C ALA A 35 -6.23 0.45 1.99
N PHE A 36 -7.04 -0.60 1.90
CA PHE A 36 -7.58 -1.08 0.63
C PHE A 36 -8.49 -0.05 -0.03
N ASP A 37 -9.40 0.56 0.74
CA ASP A 37 -10.23 1.64 0.22
C ASP A 37 -9.38 2.81 -0.27
N TRP A 38 -8.37 3.23 0.50
CA TRP A 38 -7.49 4.32 0.09
C TRP A 38 -6.76 4.00 -1.21
N ILE A 39 -6.22 2.77 -1.34
CA ILE A 39 -5.56 2.33 -2.57
C ILE A 39 -6.51 2.48 -3.75
N VAL A 40 -7.75 2.00 -3.65
CA VAL A 40 -8.73 2.02 -4.74
C VAL A 40 -9.18 3.45 -5.05
N ASP A 41 -9.67 4.17 -4.04
CA ASP A 41 -10.34 5.46 -4.19
C ASP A 41 -9.39 6.63 -4.44
N ARG A 42 -8.24 6.61 -3.76
CA ARG A 42 -7.29 7.73 -3.72
C ARG A 42 -6.02 7.44 -4.49
N HIS A 43 -5.69 6.17 -4.67
CA HIS A 43 -4.49 5.73 -5.37
C HIS A 43 -4.75 4.96 -6.68
N LYS A 44 -5.98 5.01 -7.19
CA LYS A 44 -6.38 4.41 -8.48
C LYS A 44 -6.06 2.91 -8.57
N GLY A 45 -6.18 2.22 -7.43
CA GLY A 45 -5.87 0.80 -7.31
C GLY A 45 -4.39 0.45 -7.31
N SER A 46 -3.49 1.42 -7.51
CA SER A 46 -2.06 1.16 -7.72
C SER A 46 -1.36 0.85 -6.40
N VAL A 47 -0.42 -0.09 -6.42
CA VAL A 47 0.47 -0.38 -5.29
C VAL A 47 1.91 -0.38 -5.79
N TYR A 48 2.79 0.36 -5.12
CA TYR A 48 4.20 0.45 -5.53
C TYR A 48 5.00 -0.79 -5.18
N THR A 49 6.11 -1.03 -5.92
CA THR A 49 7.09 -2.06 -5.57
C THR A 49 7.93 -1.61 -4.38
N GLU A 50 8.31 -2.56 -3.53
CA GLU A 50 9.21 -2.33 -2.39
C GLU A 50 10.54 -1.70 -2.85
N GLU A 51 11.11 -2.23 -3.94
CA GLU A 51 12.36 -1.69 -4.52
C GLU A 51 12.26 -0.19 -4.87
N SER A 52 11.10 0.29 -5.31
CA SER A 52 10.93 1.68 -5.73
C SER A 52 10.55 2.62 -4.58
N TYR A 53 9.96 2.08 -3.52
CA TYR A 53 9.62 2.82 -2.30
C TYR A 53 9.90 1.95 -1.07
N PRO A 54 11.18 1.85 -0.64
CA PRO A 54 11.57 0.95 0.43
C PRO A 54 11.00 1.33 1.78
N TYR A 55 10.83 0.34 2.65
CA TYR A 55 10.45 0.54 4.03
C TYR A 55 11.49 1.34 4.81
N ALA A 56 11.05 2.45 5.40
CA ALA A 56 11.87 3.39 6.16
C ALA A 56 11.31 3.66 7.57
N SER A 57 10.17 3.06 7.92
CA SER A 57 9.45 3.35 9.18
C SER A 57 9.75 2.37 10.31
N GLY A 58 10.81 1.55 10.17
CA GLY A 58 11.20 0.56 11.18
C GLY A 58 11.60 1.15 12.53
N GLY A 59 11.92 2.45 12.58
CA GLY A 59 12.21 3.19 13.81
C GLY A 59 10.98 3.78 14.52
N GLY A 60 9.77 3.61 13.95
CA GLY A 60 8.54 4.23 14.46
C GLY A 60 8.25 5.63 13.90
N ASP A 61 9.17 6.22 13.15
CA ASP A 61 8.92 7.46 12.41
C ASP A 61 8.17 7.16 11.10
N ALA A 62 7.18 7.98 10.76
CA ALA A 62 6.51 7.94 9.46
C ALA A 62 6.99 9.13 8.60
N PRO A 63 7.95 8.94 7.67
CA PRO A 63 8.37 9.99 6.76
C PRO A 63 7.19 10.49 5.92
N ALA A 64 7.24 11.75 5.51
CA ALA A 64 6.22 12.33 4.64
C ALA A 64 6.08 11.55 3.33
N CYS A 65 4.85 11.50 2.79
CA CYS A 65 4.57 10.91 1.48
C CYS A 65 5.51 11.46 0.39
N SER A 66 6.25 10.55 -0.24
CA SER A 66 7.14 10.87 -1.35
C SER A 66 6.33 11.28 -2.57
N LYS A 67 6.67 12.44 -3.14
CA LYS A 67 6.12 12.92 -4.43
C LYS A 67 6.91 12.44 -5.64
N ARG A 68 7.96 11.64 -5.43
CA ARG A 68 8.76 11.09 -6.53
C ARG A 68 7.94 10.03 -7.27
N PRO A 69 8.18 9.82 -8.58
CA PRO A 69 7.57 8.70 -9.28
C PRO A 69 8.10 7.38 -8.70
N HIS A 70 7.19 6.44 -8.45
CA HIS A 70 7.48 5.09 -7.99
C HIS A 70 6.94 4.07 -9.00
N LYS A 71 7.49 2.85 -8.99
CA LYS A 71 7.11 1.79 -9.93
C LYS A 71 5.88 1.08 -9.39
N VAL A 72 4.81 1.01 -10.18
CA VAL A 72 3.62 0.22 -9.85
C VAL A 72 3.96 -1.28 -9.97
N GLY A 73 3.77 -2.01 -8.87
CA GLY A 73 4.01 -3.45 -8.78
C GLY A 73 2.75 -4.30 -8.86
N ALA A 74 1.59 -3.74 -8.49
CA ALA A 74 0.30 -4.39 -8.59
C ALA A 74 -0.83 -3.36 -8.75
N VAL A 75 -1.99 -3.82 -9.24
CA VAL A 75 -3.23 -3.04 -9.29
C VAL A 75 -4.37 -3.87 -8.71
N ILE A 76 -5.16 -3.27 -7.82
CA ILE A 76 -6.39 -3.84 -7.28
C ILE A 76 -7.59 -2.99 -7.70
N THR A 77 -8.77 -3.61 -7.76
CA THR A 77 -10.03 -2.93 -8.13
C THR A 77 -11.02 -2.84 -6.96
N GLY A 78 -10.67 -3.43 -5.81
CA GLY A 78 -11.54 -3.57 -4.65
C GLY A 78 -10.96 -4.55 -3.64
N HIS A 79 -11.69 -4.72 -2.54
CA HIS A 79 -11.46 -5.72 -1.51
C HIS A 79 -12.80 -6.32 -1.07
N VAL A 80 -12.75 -7.39 -0.29
CA VAL A 80 -13.93 -8.07 0.23
C VAL A 80 -13.67 -8.51 1.66
N ASP A 81 -14.68 -8.36 2.52
CA ASP A 81 -14.69 -8.94 3.86
C ASP A 81 -15.15 -10.39 3.81
N ILE A 82 -14.56 -11.22 4.66
CA ILE A 82 -15.00 -12.60 4.86
C ILE A 82 -15.92 -12.62 6.07
N GLU A 83 -17.20 -12.89 5.84
CA GLU A 83 -18.16 -13.09 6.93
C GLU A 83 -17.83 -14.38 7.70
N SER A 84 -18.05 -14.32 9.02
CA SER A 84 -17.78 -15.40 9.99
C SER A 84 -18.88 -16.45 10.04
#